data_AF-A0A923XE45-F1
#
_entry.id   AF-A0A923XE45-F1
#
_cell.length_a   1.000
_cell.length_b   1.000
_cell.length_c   1.000
_cell.angle_alpha   90.00
_cell.angle_beta   90.00
_cell.angle_gamma   90.00
#
_symmetry.space_group_name_H-M   'P 1'
#
loop_
_entity.id
_entity.type
_entity.pdbx_description
1 polymer ?
#
loop_
_entity_poly.entity_id
_entity_poly.type
_entity_poly.pdbx_seq_one_letter_code
_entity_poly.pdbx_strand_id
1 'polypeptide(L)'
;MKSFLILTLAAFSIQAHAATIAVECLASDVQQLNKFSAVGLIETNSENEAKGILALEVTESGPSKSASDLGSSEISGSSTVIAAGLLGVNEITSLAVATKDSKAHMTLNLGLKGAASSTLLMNGVAYKSECSQKN
;
A
#
# COMPACT_ATOMS: atom_id res chain seq x y z
N MET A 1 57.20 -20.64 15.02
CA MET A 1 56.35 -19.46 14.77
C MET A 1 54.89 -19.92 14.86
N LYS A 2 54.13 -19.46 15.86
CA LYS A 2 52.71 -19.84 16.06
C LYS A 2 51.83 -18.77 15.40
N SER A 3 51.20 -19.09 14.28
CA SER A 3 50.25 -18.19 13.62
C SER A 3 48.93 -18.17 14.39
N PHE A 4 48.61 -17.02 14.96
CA PHE A 4 47.28 -16.70 15.47
C PHE A 4 46.37 -16.40 14.28
N LEU A 5 45.42 -17.29 14.02
CA LEU A 5 44.37 -17.08 13.03
C LEU A 5 43.24 -16.30 13.71
N ILE A 6 43.17 -15.00 13.49
CA ILE A 6 42.10 -14.14 14.03
C ILE A 6 40.88 -14.32 13.11
N LEU A 7 39.88 -15.05 13.58
CA LEU A 7 38.57 -15.16 12.95
C LEU A 7 37.81 -13.84 13.19
N THR A 8 37.87 -12.90 12.25
CA THR A 8 36.99 -11.72 12.26
C THR A 8 35.58 -12.15 11.87
N LEU A 9 34.74 -12.39 12.87
CA LEU A 9 33.29 -12.49 12.72
C LEU A 9 32.78 -11.12 12.27
N ALA A 10 32.52 -10.96 10.97
CA ALA A 10 31.84 -9.79 10.44
C ALA A 10 30.39 -9.83 10.94
N ALA A 11 30.09 -9.03 11.98
CA ALA A 11 28.74 -8.78 12.43
C ALA A 11 27.99 -8.01 11.33
N PHE A 12 27.24 -8.71 10.49
CA PHE A 12 26.27 -8.10 9.60
C PHE A 12 25.23 -7.40 10.46
N SER A 13 25.33 -6.09 10.56
CA SER A 13 24.29 -5.25 11.15
C SER A 13 23.07 -5.37 10.25
N ILE A 14 22.04 -6.08 10.69
CA ILE A 14 20.75 -6.13 10.00
C ILE A 14 20.15 -4.73 10.17
N GLN A 15 20.40 -3.84 9.22
CA GLN A 15 19.71 -2.57 9.13
C GLN A 15 18.23 -2.88 8.86
N ALA A 16 17.38 -2.69 9.86
CA ALA A 16 15.93 -2.69 9.68
C ALA A 16 15.58 -1.50 8.78
N HIS A 17 15.38 -1.76 7.49
CA HIS A 17 14.98 -0.74 6.54
C HIS A 17 13.48 -0.51 6.69
N ALA A 18 13.10 0.56 7.37
CA ALA A 18 11.76 1.10 7.24
C ALA A 18 11.66 1.82 5.88
N ALA A 19 10.61 1.56 5.12
CA ALA A 19 10.36 2.19 3.84
C ALA A 19 9.09 3.06 3.93
N THR A 20 9.19 4.31 3.47
CA THR A 20 8.03 5.20 3.35
C THR A 20 7.54 5.17 1.90
N ILE A 21 6.26 4.86 1.71
CA ILE A 21 5.59 4.73 0.43
C ILE A 21 4.55 5.84 0.35
N ALA A 22 4.76 6.80 -0.55
CA ALA A 22 3.72 7.76 -0.91
C ALA A 22 2.76 7.11 -1.91
N VAL A 23 1.46 7.12 -1.60
CA VAL A 23 0.41 6.49 -2.40
C VAL A 23 -0.50 7.57 -2.97
N GLU A 24 -0.77 7.49 -4.27
CA GLU A 24 -1.87 8.20 -4.92
C GLU A 24 -2.72 7.19 -5.69
N CYS A 25 -4.01 7.16 -5.37
CA CYS A 25 -5.04 6.39 -6.05
C CYS A 25 -6.00 7.36 -6.74
N LEU A 26 -6.15 7.19 -8.04
CA LEU A 26 -7.05 7.99 -8.87
C LEU A 26 -8.26 7.16 -9.26
N ALA A 27 -9.44 7.70 -8.98
CA ALA A 27 -10.70 7.09 -9.38
C ALA A 27 -10.68 6.72 -10.89
N SER A 28 -10.87 5.45 -11.20
CA SER A 28 -10.89 4.95 -12.59
C SER A 28 -11.96 5.66 -13.43
N ASP A 29 -11.78 5.84 -14.73
CA ASP A 29 -12.78 6.48 -15.60
C ASP A 29 -14.02 5.60 -15.87
N VAL A 30 -14.00 4.32 -15.47
CA VAL A 30 -15.08 3.35 -15.76
C VAL A 30 -16.39 3.72 -15.04
N GLN A 31 -17.40 4.18 -15.78
CA GLN A 31 -18.60 4.81 -15.19
C GLN A 31 -19.52 3.88 -14.37
N GLN A 32 -19.43 2.56 -14.55
CA GLN A 32 -20.32 1.58 -13.90
C GLN A 32 -19.75 0.98 -12.61
N LEU A 33 -18.64 1.52 -12.09
CA LEU A 33 -17.99 1.01 -10.90
C LEU A 33 -18.01 2.07 -9.80
N ASN A 34 -18.18 1.63 -8.55
CA ASN A 34 -17.89 2.44 -7.39
C ASN A 34 -16.37 2.67 -7.34
N LYS A 35 -15.97 3.91 -7.07
CA LYS A 35 -14.58 4.35 -7.16
C LYS A 35 -14.14 4.96 -5.86
N PHE A 36 -12.84 4.97 -5.64
CA PHE A 36 -12.26 5.76 -4.57
C PHE A 36 -11.01 6.49 -5.07
N SER A 37 -10.73 7.62 -4.45
CA SER A 37 -9.45 8.31 -4.54
C SER A 37 -8.80 8.27 -3.17
N ALA A 38 -7.49 8.10 -3.14
CA ALA A 38 -6.74 8.05 -1.89
C ALA A 38 -5.39 8.72 -2.07
N VAL A 39 -4.97 9.54 -1.10
CA VAL A 39 -3.64 10.14 -1.08
C VAL A 39 -3.07 10.05 0.31
N GLY A 40 -1.82 9.65 0.45
CA GLY A 40 -1.14 9.69 1.74
C GLY A 40 0.18 8.96 1.78
N LEU A 41 0.61 8.64 3.00
CA LEU A 41 1.90 8.04 3.29
C LEU A 41 1.69 6.75 4.09
N ILE A 42 2.39 5.69 3.68
CA ILE A 42 2.39 4.39 4.33
C ILE A 42 3.84 4.02 4.63
N GLU A 43 4.17 3.84 5.90
CA GLU A 43 5.44 3.32 6.37
C GLU A 43 5.34 1.81 6.55
N THR A 44 6.34 1.09 6.04
CA THR A 44 6.50 -0.33 6.25
C THR A 44 7.80 -0.62 6.98
N ASN A 45 7.85 -1.69 7.77
CA ASN A 45 9.05 -2.11 8.48
C ASN A 45 9.52 -3.51 8.06
N SER A 46 10.66 -3.94 8.61
CA SER A 46 11.25 -5.25 8.34
C SER A 46 10.41 -6.44 8.81
N GLU A 47 9.39 -6.21 9.63
CA GLU A 47 8.46 -7.22 10.13
C GLU A 47 7.18 -7.31 9.27
N ASN A 48 7.18 -6.66 8.09
CA ASN A 48 6.03 -6.60 7.19
C ASN A 48 4.81 -5.89 7.80
N GLU A 49 4.98 -5.06 8.83
CA GLU A 49 3.93 -4.18 9.31
C GLU A 49 3.80 -2.96 8.39
N ALA A 50 2.58 -2.47 8.19
CA ALA A 50 2.29 -1.23 7.50
C ALA A 50 1.49 -0.29 8.41
N LYS A 51 1.87 0.99 8.50
CA LYS A 51 1.20 2.03 9.28
C LYS A 51 1.25 3.35 8.51
N GLY A 52 0.29 4.25 8.72
CA GLY A 52 0.30 5.50 7.97
C GLY A 52 -0.98 6.31 8.07
N ILE A 53 -1.15 7.24 7.13
CA ILE A 53 -2.33 8.10 7.02
C ILE A 53 -2.75 8.15 5.56
N LEU A 54 -4.04 7.98 5.29
CA LEU A 54 -4.65 8.16 3.96
C LEU A 54 -5.83 9.13 4.06
N ALA A 55 -5.87 10.11 3.16
CA ALA A 55 -7.07 10.87 2.84
C ALA A 55 -7.91 10.08 1.82
N LEU A 56 -9.20 9.90 2.07
CA LEU A 56 -10.06 9.03 1.27
C LEU A 56 -11.29 9.79 0.76
N GLU A 57 -11.56 9.65 -0.52
CA GLU A 57 -12.81 10.06 -1.14
C GLU A 57 -13.42 8.85 -1.86
N VAL A 58 -14.72 8.64 -1.74
CA VAL A 58 -15.43 7.59 -2.47
C VAL A 58 -16.49 8.19 -3.38
N THR A 59 -16.71 7.55 -4.52
CA THR A 59 -17.79 7.89 -5.46
C THR A 59 -18.59 6.65 -5.77
N GLU A 60 -19.87 6.66 -5.39
CA GLU A 60 -20.79 5.58 -5.75
C GLU A 60 -21.23 5.68 -7.23
N SER A 61 -21.34 4.53 -7.87
CA SER A 61 -21.92 4.42 -9.22
C SER A 61 -23.44 4.44 -9.13
N GLY A 62 -24.07 5.18 -10.06
CA GLY A 62 -25.53 5.31 -10.09
C GLY A 62 -26.00 6.62 -10.72
N PRO A 63 -27.32 6.82 -10.85
CA PRO A 63 -27.89 8.04 -11.42
C PRO A 63 -27.60 9.29 -10.57
N SER A 64 -27.38 9.11 -9.28
CA SER A 64 -27.06 10.15 -8.30
C SER A 64 -25.62 10.01 -7.82
N LYS A 65 -24.64 9.97 -8.74
CA LYS A 65 -23.20 9.93 -8.42
C LYS A 65 -22.90 10.88 -7.27
N SER A 66 -22.63 10.34 -6.10
CA SER A 66 -22.33 11.11 -4.89
C SER A 66 -20.88 10.85 -4.54
N ALA A 67 -20.08 11.91 -4.51
CA ALA A 67 -18.76 11.89 -3.90
C ALA A 67 -18.93 12.13 -2.40
N SER A 68 -18.29 11.31 -1.58
CA SER A 68 -18.22 11.47 -0.13
C SER A 68 -16.76 11.53 0.30
N ASP A 69 -16.35 12.68 0.81
CA ASP A 69 -15.06 12.85 1.47
C ASP A 69 -15.14 12.23 2.87
N LEU A 70 -14.28 11.24 3.12
CA LEU A 70 -14.19 10.54 4.39
C LEU A 70 -13.10 11.15 5.29
N GLY A 71 -12.36 12.13 4.78
CA GLY A 71 -11.25 12.78 5.45
C GLY A 71 -9.99 11.92 5.51
N SER A 72 -9.05 12.37 6.33
CA SER A 72 -7.80 11.65 6.62
C SER A 72 -8.00 10.68 7.77
N SER A 73 -7.52 9.45 7.60
CA SER A 73 -7.59 8.41 8.64
C SER A 73 -6.24 7.73 8.81
N GLU A 74 -5.89 7.48 10.08
CA GLU A 74 -4.78 6.60 10.42
C GLU A 74 -5.09 5.17 9.96
N ILE A 75 -4.10 4.51 9.38
CA ILE A 75 -4.21 3.14 8.90
C ILE A 75 -3.16 2.24 9.55
N SER A 76 -3.48 0.95 9.63
CA SER A 76 -2.54 -0.10 10.02
C SER A 76 -2.82 -1.38 9.27
N GLY A 77 -1.83 -2.25 9.14
CA GLY A 77 -1.95 -3.50 8.42
C GLY A 77 -0.62 -4.17 8.14
N SER A 78 -0.54 -4.84 6.99
CA SER A 78 0.65 -5.59 6.58
C SER A 78 1.10 -5.25 5.16
N SER A 79 2.38 -5.49 4.90
CA SER A 79 3.03 -5.35 3.60
C SER A 79 3.60 -6.69 3.15
N THR A 80 3.58 -6.97 1.86
CA THR A 80 4.26 -8.13 1.29
C THR A 80 4.89 -7.73 -0.02
N VAL A 81 6.19 -7.97 -0.15
CA VAL A 81 6.93 -7.72 -1.38
C VAL A 81 6.95 -8.99 -2.21
N ILE A 82 6.40 -8.93 -3.41
CA ILE A 82 6.37 -10.02 -4.37
C ILE A 82 7.45 -9.76 -5.42
N ALA A 83 8.54 -10.52 -5.34
CA ALA A 83 9.70 -10.40 -6.23
C ALA A 83 9.36 -10.76 -7.69
N ALA A 84 10.10 -10.17 -8.63
CA ALA A 84 9.89 -10.22 -10.08
C ALA A 84 9.75 -11.61 -10.75
N GLY A 85 10.11 -12.69 -10.06
CA GLY A 85 10.39 -14.02 -10.62
C GLY A 85 9.22 -14.87 -11.14
N LEU A 86 7.99 -14.36 -11.20
CA LEU A 86 6.83 -15.12 -11.72
C LEU A 86 5.87 -14.31 -12.60
N LEU A 87 5.94 -12.97 -12.59
CA LEU A 87 4.94 -12.08 -13.19
C LEU A 87 5.51 -11.09 -14.24
N GLY A 88 6.82 -11.11 -14.51
CA GLY A 88 7.42 -10.26 -15.53
C GLY A 88 7.45 -8.75 -15.21
N VAL A 89 7.25 -8.37 -13.95
CA VAL A 89 7.31 -6.98 -13.44
C VAL A 89 8.41 -6.86 -12.38
N ASN A 90 9.01 -5.67 -12.23
CA ASN A 90 10.24 -5.47 -11.45
C ASN A 90 10.10 -5.80 -9.95
N GLU A 91 8.92 -5.64 -9.36
CA GLU A 91 8.49 -6.03 -8.00
C GLU A 91 7.11 -5.41 -7.73
N ILE A 92 6.25 -6.10 -6.96
CA ILE A 92 4.95 -5.57 -6.50
C ILE A 92 4.95 -5.51 -4.98
N THR A 93 4.65 -4.35 -4.41
CA THR A 93 4.34 -4.20 -2.99
C THR A 93 2.84 -4.33 -2.80
N SER A 94 2.40 -5.39 -2.13
CA SER A 94 1.02 -5.57 -1.71
C SER A 94 0.85 -5.06 -0.28
N LEU A 95 -0.15 -4.21 -0.04
CA LEU A 95 -0.50 -3.67 1.26
C LEU A 95 -1.94 -4.05 1.58
N ALA A 96 -2.16 -4.65 2.73
CA ALA A 96 -3.49 -4.87 3.28
C ALA A 96 -3.62 -4.01 4.53
N VAL A 97 -4.41 -2.94 4.45
CA VAL A 97 -4.52 -1.91 5.49
C VAL A 97 -5.97 -1.66 5.87
N ALA A 98 -6.21 -1.25 7.11
CA ALA A 98 -7.53 -0.85 7.59
C ALA A 98 -7.45 0.51 8.28
N THR A 99 -8.52 1.29 8.20
CA THR A 99 -8.66 2.49 9.03
C THR A 99 -8.70 2.10 10.51
N LYS A 100 -8.24 2.98 11.39
CA LYS A 100 -8.20 2.73 12.84
C LYS A 100 -9.57 2.44 13.45
N ASP A 101 -10.64 2.97 12.85
CA ASP A 101 -12.02 2.72 13.24
C ASP A 101 -12.64 1.47 12.58
N SER A 102 -11.85 0.71 11.82
CA SER A 102 -12.21 -0.53 11.13
C SER A 102 -13.40 -0.42 10.19
N LYS A 103 -13.75 0.79 9.73
CA LYS A 103 -14.86 0.98 8.80
C LYS A 103 -14.46 0.71 7.35
N ALA A 104 -13.18 0.86 7.04
CA ALA A 104 -12.64 0.73 5.70
C ALA A 104 -11.44 -0.24 5.71
N HIS A 105 -11.52 -1.25 4.85
CA HIS A 105 -10.43 -2.19 4.58
C HIS A 105 -9.96 -2.01 3.15
N MET A 106 -8.67 -1.82 2.96
CA MET A 106 -8.07 -1.53 1.67
C MET A 106 -6.98 -2.54 1.34
N THR A 107 -6.99 -3.03 0.11
CA THR A 107 -5.90 -3.78 -0.48
C THR A 107 -5.32 -2.94 -1.61
N LEU A 108 -4.03 -2.62 -1.51
CA LEU A 108 -3.25 -1.91 -2.52
C LEU A 108 -2.23 -2.87 -3.10
N ASN A 109 -2.19 -3.01 -4.41
CA ASN A 109 -1.03 -3.59 -5.08
C ASN A 109 -0.34 -2.42 -5.78
N LEU A 110 0.93 -2.18 -5.47
CA LEU A 110 1.71 -1.06 -5.98
C LEU A 110 2.85 -1.59 -6.83
N GLY A 111 2.93 -1.14 -8.07
CA GLY A 111 4.04 -1.47 -8.96
C GLY A 111 5.10 -0.37 -8.93
N LEU A 112 6.37 -0.75 -9.00
CA LEU A 112 7.53 0.19 -9.03
C LEU A 112 7.51 1.22 -10.16
N LYS A 113 6.79 0.98 -11.27
CA LYS A 113 6.88 1.79 -12.51
C LYS A 113 5.52 2.11 -13.15
N GLY A 114 4.41 2.00 -12.43
CA GLY A 114 3.11 2.30 -13.02
C GLY A 114 1.92 2.19 -12.07
N ALA A 115 0.75 2.51 -12.62
CA ALA A 115 -0.53 2.28 -11.96
C ALA A 115 -0.73 0.78 -11.74
N ALA A 116 -1.14 0.44 -10.54
CA ALA A 116 -1.45 -0.91 -10.10
C ALA A 116 -2.85 -0.92 -9.44
N SER A 117 -3.33 -2.10 -9.11
CA SER A 117 -4.73 -2.30 -8.73
C SER A 117 -4.98 -2.02 -7.26
N SER A 118 -6.19 -1.55 -6.92
CA SER A 118 -6.63 -1.49 -5.53
C SER A 118 -8.10 -1.83 -5.34
N THR A 119 -8.45 -2.16 -4.11
CA THR A 119 -9.83 -2.36 -3.68
C THR A 119 -10.01 -1.82 -2.27
N LEU A 120 -11.09 -1.08 -2.07
CA LEU A 120 -11.56 -0.60 -0.79
C LEU A 120 -12.92 -1.24 -0.49
N LEU A 121 -13.04 -1.90 0.66
CA LEU A 121 -14.29 -2.42 1.21
C LEU A 121 -14.73 -1.53 2.36
N MET A 122 -15.90 -0.92 2.22
CA MET A 122 -16.49 -0.07 3.26
C MET A 122 -17.99 -0.34 3.32
N ASN A 123 -18.52 -0.62 4.52
CA ASN A 123 -19.93 -0.92 4.75
C ASN A 123 -20.52 -2.00 3.80
N GLY A 124 -19.72 -3.01 3.43
CA GLY A 124 -20.13 -4.08 2.51
C GLY A 124 -20.11 -3.70 1.02
N VAL A 125 -19.70 -2.48 0.68
CA VAL A 125 -19.57 -2.01 -0.70
C VAL A 125 -18.10 -2.02 -1.12
N ALA A 126 -17.84 -2.55 -2.32
CA ALA A 126 -16.51 -2.58 -2.92
C ALA A 126 -16.31 -1.38 -3.86
N TYR A 127 -15.20 -0.67 -3.67
CA TYR A 127 -14.73 0.44 -4.49
C TYR A 127 -13.40 0.06 -5.14
N LYS A 128 -13.18 0.48 -6.39
CA LYS A 128 -11.95 0.18 -7.13
C LYS A 128 -11.25 1.45 -7.59
N SER A 129 -9.93 1.41 -7.59
CA SER A 129 -9.09 2.53 -8.02
C SER A 129 -7.79 2.02 -8.64
N GLU A 130 -7.15 2.89 -9.43
CA GLU A 130 -5.79 2.66 -9.92
C GLU A 130 -4.83 3.46 -9.04
N CYS A 131 -3.93 2.76 -8.37
CA CYS A 131 -2.99 3.36 -7.42
C CYS A 131 -1.57 3.28 -7.93
N SER A 132 -0.79 4.31 -7.67
CA SER A 132 0.62 4.37 -7.99
C SER A 132 1.44 4.80 -6.77
N GLN A 133 2.67 4.32 -6.72
CA GLN A 133 3.66 4.86 -5.80
C GLN A 133 4.18 6.19 -6.37
N LYS A 134 4.19 7.23 -5.54
CA LYS A 134 4.84 8.51 -5.86
C LYS A 134 6.30 8.45 -5.42
N ASN A 135 7.18 8.88 -6.32
CA ASN A 135 8.61 9.10 -6.05
C ASN A 135 8.85 10.51 -5.54
#